data_AF-A0A925MRP7-F1
#
_entry.id   AF-A0A925MRP7-F1
#
_cell.length_a   1.000
_cell.length_b   1.000
_cell.length_c   1.000
_cell.angle_alpha   90.00
_cell.angle_beta   90.00
_cell.angle_gamma   90.00
#
_symmetry.space_group_name_H-M   'P 1'
#
loop_
_entity.id
_entity.type
_entity.pdbx_description
1 polymer ?
#
loop_
_entity_poly.entity_id
_entity_poly.type
_entity_poly.pdbx_seq_one_letter_code
_entity_poly.pdbx_strand_id
1 'polypeptide(L)'
;MFSHEVVTAEHHQFQFLANGIEAFAALERLIGSAQRSLSSEMYIFKADDTGMRIRAALIDARRRGVRVRLLLDAFGSGQLPR
;
A
#
# COMPACT_ATOMS: atom_id res chain seq x y z
N MET A 1 -13.60 -15.60 -15.39
CA MET A 1 -13.56 -14.20 -14.91
C MET A 1 -14.11 -14.22 -13.51
N PHE A 2 -13.25 -14.21 -12.48
CA PHE A 2 -13.70 -14.23 -11.09
C PHE A 2 -14.37 -12.88 -10.78
N SER A 3 -15.60 -12.92 -10.28
CA SER A 3 -16.33 -11.74 -9.85
C SER A 3 -15.52 -11.01 -8.76
N HIS A 4 -15.45 -9.68 -8.84
CA HIS A 4 -14.94 -8.81 -7.77
C HIS A 4 -15.96 -8.76 -6.62
N GLU A 5 -16.40 -9.92 -6.14
CA GLU A 5 -17.42 -10.01 -5.11
C GLU A 5 -16.83 -9.52 -3.80
N VAL A 6 -17.44 -8.46 -3.25
CA VAL A 6 -17.08 -7.96 -1.93
C VAL A 6 -17.79 -8.85 -0.92
N VAL A 7 -17.01 -9.59 -0.14
CA VAL A 7 -17.51 -10.40 0.96
C VAL A 7 -17.52 -9.54 2.22
N THR A 8 -18.63 -9.51 2.93
CA THR A 8 -18.75 -8.79 4.21
C THR A 8 -18.71 -9.78 5.37
N ALA A 9 -17.92 -9.48 6.40
CA ALA A 9 -18.00 -10.17 7.70
C ALA A 9 -17.94 -9.15 8.82
N GLU A 10 -18.92 -9.18 9.72
CA GLU A 10 -19.13 -8.17 10.76
C GLU A 10 -19.14 -6.74 10.18
N HIS A 11 -18.21 -5.89 10.62
CA HIS A 11 -18.01 -4.51 10.16
C HIS A 11 -16.91 -4.39 9.10
N HIS A 12 -16.45 -5.50 8.53
CA HIS A 12 -15.36 -5.55 7.56
C HIS A 12 -15.85 -5.96 6.17
N GLN A 13 -15.22 -5.37 5.16
CA GLN A 13 -15.41 -5.71 3.76
C GLN A 13 -14.10 -6.28 3.21
N PHE A 14 -14.20 -7.39 2.50
CA PHE A 14 -13.10 -8.12 1.91
C PHE A 14 -13.30 -8.17 0.40
N GLN A 15 -12.26 -7.83 -0.35
CA GLN A 15 -12.25 -7.95 -1.79
C GLN A 15 -11.05 -8.81 -2.19
N PHE A 16 -11.30 -9.86 -2.96
CA PHE A 16 -10.22 -10.64 -3.55
C PHE A 16 -9.62 -9.88 -4.74
N LEU A 17 -8.30 -9.72 -4.73
CA LEU A 17 -7.53 -9.11 -5.82
C LEU A 17 -6.65 -10.19 -6.42
N ALA A 18 -6.84 -10.49 -7.71
CA ALA A 18 -6.34 -11.73 -8.29
C ALA A 18 -4.86 -11.69 -8.65
N ASN A 19 -4.27 -10.49 -8.71
CA ASN A 19 -2.90 -10.28 -9.15
C ASN A 19 -2.28 -9.02 -8.52
N GLY A 20 -0.96 -8.88 -8.72
CA GLY A 20 -0.20 -7.75 -8.19
C GLY A 20 -0.62 -6.39 -8.74
N ILE A 21 -1.06 -6.32 -10.01
CA ILE A 21 -1.48 -5.04 -10.63
C ILE A 21 -2.71 -4.49 -9.90
N GLU A 22 -3.71 -5.34 -9.68
CA GLU A 22 -4.91 -4.99 -8.92
C GLU A 22 -4.58 -4.65 -7.46
N ALA A 23 -3.71 -5.45 -6.83
CA ALA A 23 -3.29 -5.26 -5.44
C ALA A 23 -2.58 -3.92 -5.21
N PHE A 24 -1.58 -3.57 -6.04
CA PHE A 24 -0.87 -2.30 -5.92
C PHE A 24 -1.76 -1.11 -6.25
N ALA A 25 -2.64 -1.22 -7.25
CA ALA A 25 -3.60 -0.16 -7.54
C ALA A 25 -4.59 0.08 -6.38
N ALA A 26 -5.03 -0.99 -5.71
CA ALA A 26 -5.86 -0.89 -4.50
C ALA A 26 -5.09 -0.29 -3.32
N LEU A 27 -3.82 -0.66 -3.14
CA LEU A 27 -2.96 -0.10 -2.10
C LEU A 27 -2.76 1.41 -2.30
N GLU A 28 -2.52 1.87 -3.53
CA GLU A 28 -2.41 3.31 -3.83
C GLU A 28 -3.70 4.06 -3.49
N ARG A 29 -4.86 3.51 -3.85
CA ARG A 29 -6.17 4.10 -3.48
C ARG A 29 -6.37 4.14 -1.96
N LEU A 30 -5.97 3.08 -1.25
CA LEU A 30 -6.06 3.01 0.22
C LEU A 30 -5.17 4.06 0.89
N ILE A 31 -3.94 4.24 0.41
CA ILE A 31 -3.04 5.29 0.88
C ILE A 31 -3.62 6.68 0.56
N GLY A 32 -4.20 6.84 -0.63
CA GLY A 32 -4.84 8.08 -1.08
C GLY A 32 -6.04 8.49 -0.23
N SER A 33 -6.85 7.53 0.24
CA SER A 33 -8.05 7.79 1.03
C SER A 33 -7.81 7.90 2.54
N ALA A 34 -6.62 7.54 3.04
CA ALA A 34 -6.28 7.61 4.45
C ALA A 34 -6.43 9.04 5.01
N GLN A 35 -7.04 9.16 6.20
CA GLN A 35 -7.36 10.45 6.83
C GLN A 35 -6.65 10.69 8.16
N ARG A 36 -6.35 9.64 8.93
CA ARG A 36 -5.81 9.77 10.31
C ARG A 36 -4.42 9.16 10.45
N SER A 37 -4.28 7.89 10.10
CA SER A 37 -3.02 7.15 10.19
C SER A 37 -2.94 6.04 9.17
N LEU A 38 -1.72 5.66 8.81
CA LEU A 38 -1.41 4.51 7.99
C LEU A 38 -0.10 3.87 8.47
N SER A 39 -0.12 2.56 8.65
CA SER A 39 1.06 1.74 8.92
C SER A 39 1.19 0.72 7.81
N SER A 40 2.37 0.63 7.20
CA SER A 40 2.68 -0.36 6.18
C SER A 40 3.96 -1.09 6.55
N GLU A 41 3.94 -2.41 6.40
CA GLU A 41 5.08 -3.28 6.56
C GLU A 41 5.29 -4.02 5.23
N MET A 42 6.51 -3.97 4.70
CA MET A 42 6.84 -4.57 3.41
C MET A 42 8.15 -5.34 3.48
N TYR A 43 8.11 -6.57 2.96
CA TYR A 43 9.30 -7.39 2.77
C TYR A 43 10.18 -6.84 1.64
N ILE A 44 9.63 -6.63 0.44
CA ILE A 44 10.37 -6.06 -0.70
C ILE A 44 9.90 -4.63 -0.95
N PHE A 45 10.83 -3.68 -0.85
CA PHE A 45 10.63 -2.31 -1.31
C PHE A 45 11.81 -1.89 -2.19
N LYS A 46 11.52 -1.59 -3.46
CA LYS A 46 12.53 -1.27 -4.47
C LYS A 46 12.32 0.12 -5.05
N ALA A 47 13.38 0.73 -5.55
CA ALA A 47 13.30 1.98 -6.31
C ALA A 47 12.92 1.73 -7.78
N ASP A 48 11.88 0.93 -8.01
CA ASP A 48 11.27 0.68 -9.31
C ASP A 48 9.95 1.47 -9.46
N ASP A 49 9.29 1.36 -10.62
CA ASP A 49 8.07 2.13 -10.90
C ASP A 49 6.98 1.95 -9.83
N THR A 50 6.81 0.72 -9.33
CA THR A 50 5.83 0.41 -8.29
C THR A 50 6.23 1.06 -6.96
N GLY A 51 7.48 0.83 -6.51
CA GLY A 51 7.94 1.39 -5.24
C GLY A 51 7.98 2.93 -5.25
N MET A 52 8.30 3.55 -6.39
CA MET A 52 8.26 5.00 -6.56
C MET A 52 6.85 5.56 -6.48
N ARG A 53 5.85 4.88 -7.06
CA ARG A 53 4.43 5.25 -6.93
C ARG A 53 3.92 5.13 -5.49
N ILE A 54 4.20 4.00 -4.83
CA ILE A 54 3.83 3.82 -3.42
C ILE A 54 4.50 4.87 -2.54
N ARG A 55 5.80 5.14 -2.73
CA ARG A 55 6.54 6.18 -2.02
C ARG A 55 5.89 7.55 -2.19
N ALA A 56 5.54 7.93 -3.42
CA ALA A 56 4.88 9.20 -3.69
C ALA A 56 3.53 9.30 -2.97
N ALA A 57 2.70 8.25 -3.03
CA ALA A 57 1.41 8.22 -2.35
C ALA A 57 1.55 8.35 -0.82
N LEU A 58 2.55 7.68 -0.21
CA LEU A 58 2.84 7.78 1.22
C LEU A 58 3.28 9.19 1.62
N ILE A 59 4.11 9.84 0.80
CA ILE A 59 4.53 11.24 1.00
C ILE A 59 3.32 12.17 0.94
N ASP A 60 2.44 11.99 -0.04
CA ASP A 60 1.24 12.83 -0.18
C ASP A 60 0.27 12.61 0.98
N ALA A 61 0.10 11.39 1.47
CA ALA A 61 -0.66 11.13 2.70
C ALA A 61 -0.07 11.88 3.89
N ARG A 62 1.25 11.84 4.06
CA ARG A 62 1.94 12.56 5.13
C ARG A 62 1.75 14.08 5.03
N ARG A 63 1.74 14.64 3.80
CA ARG A 63 1.46 16.06 3.53
C ARG A 63 0.03 16.47 3.88
N ARG A 64 -0.95 15.59 3.68
CA ARG A 64 -2.35 15.79 4.11
C ARG A 64 -2.53 15.74 5.64
N GLY A 65 -1.47 15.46 6.41
CA GLY A 65 -1.52 15.36 7.87
C GLY A 65 -1.74 13.95 8.41
N VAL A 66 -1.79 12.93 7.54
CA VAL A 66 -1.89 11.52 7.97
C VAL A 66 -0.61 11.11 8.69
N ARG A 67 -0.74 10.43 9.83
CA ARG A 67 0.41 9.80 10.51
C ARG A 67 0.85 8.56 9.74
N VAL A 68 1.98 8.63 9.07
CA VAL A 68 2.53 7.51 8.26
C VAL A 68 3.65 6.81 9.02
N ARG A 69 3.59 5.49 9.11
CA ARG A 69 4.68 4.60 9.55
C ARG A 69 4.97 3.58 8.46
N LEU A 70 6.23 3.50 8.04
CA LEU A 70 6.70 2.50 7.09
C LEU A 70 7.78 1.66 7.78
N LEU A 71 7.57 0.36 7.84
CA LEU A 71 8.55 -0.62 8.29
C LEU A 71 9.00 -1.44 7.08
N LEU A 72 10.29 -1.45 6.81
CA LEU A 72 10.89 -2.16 5.68
C LEU A 72 11.81 -3.25 6.20
N ASP A 73 11.72 -4.43 5.58
CA ASP A 73 12.70 -5.48 5.81
C ASP A 73 14.06 -5.10 5.19
N ALA A 74 15.13 -5.30 5.95
CA ALA A 74 16.47 -4.91 5.55
C ALA A 74 17.03 -5.76 4.40
N PHE A 75 16.62 -7.03 4.29
CA PHE A 75 17.09 -7.91 3.23
C PHE A 75 16.38 -7.60 1.91
N GLY A 76 15.05 -7.57 1.92
CA GLY A 76 14.25 -7.30 0.71
C GLY A 76 14.28 -5.85 0.25
N SER A 77 14.79 -4.92 1.07
CA SER A 77 14.94 -3.49 0.74
C SER A 77 16.40 -3.01 0.73
N GLY A 78 17.38 -3.93 0.77
CA GLY A 78 18.80 -3.59 0.91
C GLY A 78 19.41 -2.82 -0.26
N GLN A 79 18.72 -2.74 -1.40
CA GLN A 79 19.17 -2.01 -2.60
C GLN A 79 18.70 -0.55 -2.64
N LEU A 80 17.95 -0.08 -1.63
CA LEU A 80 17.53 1.31 -1.58
C LEU A 80 18.73 2.25 -1.34
N PRO A 81 18.73 3.45 -1.95
CA PRO A 81 19.72 4.46 -1.66
C PRO A 81 19.64 4.90 -0.20
N ARG A 82 20.80 5.24 0.39
CA ARG A 82 20.93 5.76 1.76
C ARG A 82 20.76 7.27 1.80
#